data_AF-A0A376KWJ4-F1
#
_entry.id   AF-A0A376KWJ4-F1
#
_cell.length_a   1.000
_cell.length_b   1.000
_cell.length_c   1.000
_cell.angle_alpha   90.00
_cell.angle_beta   90.00
_cell.angle_gamma   90.00
#
_symmetry.space_group_name_H-M   'P 1'
#
loop_
_entity.id
_entity.type
_entity.pdbx_description
1 polymer ?
#
loop_
_entity_poly.entity_id
_entity_poly.type
_entity_poly.pdbx_seq_one_letter_code
_entity_poly.pdbx_strand_id
1 'polypeptide(L)'
;MYNANPNYEMNFAILKDVNEHMDGMFQRFSKLLPFRIDFAYRKDTPSFGHSCKHSMCMEIYRLLSETQTMLAGYYWVMEYTPDKGLHIHFIGYLDGQRHKNSYQISRQLGRYLEADHGRGRVIFICAGLKTNTRCVSIM
;
A
#
# COMPACT_ATOMS: atom_id res chain seq x y z
N MET A 1 -14.25 13.73 11.74
CA MET A 1 -12.99 14.33 11.24
C MET A 1 -11.97 13.22 11.07
N TYR A 2 -11.22 13.23 9.97
CA TYR A 2 -10.10 12.31 9.79
C TYR A 2 -8.89 12.80 10.61
N ASN A 3 -8.07 11.89 11.15
CA ASN A 3 -6.84 12.25 11.86
C ASN A 3 -5.72 12.52 10.84
N ALA A 4 -5.87 13.59 10.06
CA ALA A 4 -4.91 14.00 9.04
C ALA A 4 -3.88 14.98 9.62
N ASN A 5 -2.69 15.00 9.04
CA ASN A 5 -1.76 16.11 9.24
C ASN A 5 -2.43 17.42 8.74
N PRO A 6 -2.64 18.43 9.59
CA PRO A 6 -3.31 19.67 9.19
C PRO A 6 -2.51 20.47 8.14
N ASN A 7 -1.20 20.19 8.01
CA ASN A 7 -0.33 20.83 7.03
C ASN A 7 -0.34 20.13 5.66
N TYR A 8 -1.17 19.10 5.48
CA TYR A 8 -1.29 18.35 4.23
C TYR A 8 -2.69 18.52 3.63
N GLU A 9 -2.74 19.09 2.43
CA GLU A 9 -4.00 19.22 1.69
C GLU A 9 -4.37 17.88 1.07
N MET A 10 -5.41 17.24 1.62
CA MET A 10 -5.90 15.96 1.14
C MET A 10 -6.64 16.11 -0.19
N ASN A 11 -6.33 15.24 -1.15
CA ASN A 11 -7.17 15.10 -2.33
C ASN A 11 -8.51 14.45 -1.94
N PHE A 12 -9.59 15.25 -1.95
CA PHE A 12 -10.90 14.79 -1.51
C PHE A 12 -11.46 13.63 -2.33
N ALA A 13 -11.16 13.58 -3.64
CA ALA A 13 -11.64 12.50 -4.51
C ALA A 13 -10.97 11.18 -4.15
N ILE A 14 -9.64 11.17 -3.98
CA ILE A 14 -8.89 9.98 -3.56
C ILE A 14 -9.31 9.55 -2.15
N LEU A 15 -9.46 10.50 -1.23
CA LEU A 15 -9.93 10.22 0.12
C LEU A 15 -11.30 9.54 0.12
N LYS A 16 -12.23 10.08 -0.67
CA LYS A 16 -13.58 9.53 -0.78
C LYS A 16 -13.53 8.11 -1.33
N ASP A 17 -12.87 7.93 -2.47
CA ASP A 17 -12.77 6.65 -3.17
C ASP A 17 -12.17 5.55 -2.29
N VAL A 18 -11.09 5.85 -1.56
CA VAL A 18 -10.47 4.83 -0.71
C VAL A 18 -11.29 4.48 0.53
N ASN A 19 -12.01 5.44 1.10
CA ASN A 19 -12.90 5.15 2.23
C ASN A 19 -14.14 4.38 1.76
N GLU A 20 -14.71 4.69 0.59
CA GLU A 20 -15.81 3.91 0.00
C GLU A 20 -15.38 2.47 -0.29
N HIS A 21 -14.17 2.28 -0.83
CA HIS A 21 -13.57 0.95 -1.01
C HIS A 21 -13.43 0.21 0.34
N MET A 22 -12.89 0.89 1.36
CA MET A 22 -12.71 0.31 2.69
C MET A 22 -14.06 -0.09 3.32
N ASP A 23 -15.07 0.77 3.23
CA ASP A 23 -16.42 0.48 3.72
C ASP A 23 -17.02 -0.76 3.03
N GLY A 24 -16.86 -0.86 1.70
CA GLY A 24 -17.28 -2.04 0.94
C GLY A 24 -16.56 -3.32 1.37
N MET A 25 -15.29 -3.23 1.76
CA MET A 25 -14.54 -4.36 2.31
C MET A 25 -15.09 -4.79 3.68
N PHE A 26 -15.35 -3.85 4.59
CA PHE A 26 -15.89 -4.16 5.93
C PHE A 26 -17.35 -4.65 5.90
N GLN A 27 -18.13 -4.28 4.88
CA GLN A 27 -19.47 -4.85 4.68
C GLN A 27 -19.43 -6.33 4.26
N ARG A 28 -18.36 -6.76 3.56
CA ARG A 28 -18.24 -8.12 3.02
C ARG A 28 -17.58 -9.11 3.98
N PHE A 29 -16.72 -8.64 4.87
CA PHE A 29 -15.93 -9.48 5.76
C PHE A 29 -16.17 -9.12 7.22
N SER A 30 -16.53 -10.11 8.03
CA SER A 30 -16.80 -9.93 9.46
C SER A 30 -15.58 -9.49 10.27
N LYS A 31 -14.37 -9.78 9.77
CA LYS A 31 -13.11 -9.37 10.36
C LYS A 31 -12.05 -9.20 9.28
N LEU A 32 -11.47 -8.02 9.20
CA LEU A 32 -10.34 -7.73 8.30
C LEU A 32 -9.09 -7.37 9.10
N LEU A 33 -7.93 -7.73 8.55
CA LEU A 33 -6.63 -7.28 9.04
C LEU A 33 -5.95 -6.45 7.94
N PRO A 34 -6.20 -5.14 7.88
CA PRO A 34 -5.54 -4.28 6.92
C PRO A 34 -4.05 -4.10 7.26
N PHE A 35 -3.24 -3.96 6.22
CA PHE A 35 -1.84 -3.57 6.30
C PHE A 35 -1.49 -2.66 5.12
N ARG A 36 -0.48 -1.80 5.31
CA ARG A 36 0.00 -0.87 4.31
C ARG A 36 1.45 -1.17 3.95
N ILE A 37 1.74 -1.07 2.66
CA ILE A 37 3.09 -1.12 2.10
C ILE A 37 3.32 0.17 1.34
N ASP A 38 4.34 0.91 1.75
CA ASP A 38 4.84 2.06 1.01
C ASP A 38 6.06 1.64 0.24
N PHE A 39 6.00 1.83 -1.06
CA PHE A 39 7.06 1.45 -1.98
C PHE A 39 7.54 2.69 -2.74
N ALA A 40 8.85 2.94 -2.67
CA ALA A 40 9.52 3.96 -3.47
C ALA A 40 10.87 3.44 -3.95
N TYR A 41 11.39 3.99 -5.05
CA TYR A 41 12.81 3.80 -5.37
C TYR A 41 13.67 4.65 -4.42
N ARG A 42 14.80 4.10 -3.98
CA ARG A 42 15.76 4.84 -3.17
C ARG A 42 16.42 5.89 -4.04
N LYS A 43 16.57 7.10 -3.51
CA LYS A 43 17.38 8.15 -4.12
C LYS A 43 18.77 7.62 -4.48
N ASP A 44 19.36 8.21 -5.51
CA ASP A 44 20.70 7.89 -5.99
C ASP A 44 20.86 6.47 -6.55
N THR A 45 19.75 5.87 -6.99
CA THR A 45 19.75 4.59 -7.71
C THR A 45 19.34 4.82 -9.16
N PRO A 46 19.85 4.03 -10.12
CA PRO A 46 19.39 4.11 -11.50
C PRO A 46 17.87 3.95 -11.61
N SER A 47 17.28 3.10 -10.78
CA SER A 47 15.83 2.87 -10.78
C SER A 47 15.02 4.09 -10.35
N PHE A 48 15.55 4.96 -9.48
CA PHE A 48 14.92 6.24 -9.17
C PHE A 48 14.89 7.17 -10.39
N GLY A 49 16.04 7.33 -11.07
CA GLY A 49 16.16 8.17 -12.26
C GLY A 49 15.36 7.66 -13.48
N HIS A 50 15.17 6.35 -13.59
CA HIS A 50 14.37 5.72 -14.64
C HIS A 50 12.93 5.42 -14.20
N SER A 51 12.53 5.83 -12.99
CA SER A 51 11.19 5.56 -12.51
C SER A 51 10.15 6.28 -13.38
N CYS A 52 9.18 5.51 -13.84
CA CYS A 52 8.05 6.02 -14.59
C CYS A 52 6.78 5.27 -14.19
N LYS A 53 5.61 5.86 -14.49
CA LYS A 53 4.30 5.26 -14.16
C LYS A 53 4.22 3.80 -14.63
N HIS A 54 4.68 3.50 -15.84
CA HIS A 54 4.70 2.14 -16.37
C HIS A 54 5.53 1.17 -15.53
N SER A 55 6.78 1.54 -15.22
CA SER A 55 7.66 0.70 -14.38
C SER A 55 7.07 0.46 -12.99
N MET A 56 6.45 1.48 -12.39
CA MET A 56 5.82 1.42 -11.07
C MET A 56 4.57 0.52 -11.09
N CYS A 57 3.72 0.63 -12.12
CA CYS A 57 2.58 -0.27 -12.30
C CYS A 57 3.01 -1.74 -12.48
N MET A 58 4.11 -1.98 -13.21
CA MET A 58 4.64 -3.34 -13.39
C MET A 58 5.06 -3.99 -12.05
N GLU A 59 5.59 -3.21 -11.12
CA GLU A 59 5.90 -3.73 -9.77
C GLU A 59 4.64 -4.12 -9.00
N ILE A 60 3.55 -3.37 -9.14
CA ILE A 60 2.26 -3.74 -8.52
C ILE A 60 1.64 -4.97 -9.18
N TYR A 61 1.69 -5.09 -10.50
CA TYR A 61 1.21 -6.30 -11.18
C TYR A 61 1.96 -7.54 -10.71
N ARG A 62 3.28 -7.46 -10.54
CA ARG A 62 4.10 -8.55 -10.00
C ARG A 62 3.74 -8.87 -8.55
N LEU A 63 3.58 -7.85 -7.70
CA LEU A 63 3.12 -8.05 -6.34
C LEU A 63 1.78 -8.80 -6.32
N LEU A 64 0.81 -8.33 -7.10
CA LEU A 64 -0.52 -8.91 -7.14
C LEU A 64 -0.52 -10.33 -7.71
N SER A 65 0.31 -10.65 -8.72
CA SER A 65 0.40 -12.01 -9.26
C SER A 65 0.91 -13.01 -8.22
N GLU A 66 1.84 -12.60 -7.36
CA GLU A 66 2.38 -13.42 -6.28
C GLU A 66 1.41 -13.53 -5.08
N THR A 67 0.51 -12.56 -4.90
CA THR A 67 -0.23 -12.39 -3.64
C THR A 67 -1.74 -12.51 -3.75
N GLN A 68 -2.29 -12.64 -4.95
CA GLN A 68 -3.74 -12.63 -5.20
C GLN A 68 -4.52 -13.62 -4.34
N THR A 69 -3.97 -14.80 -4.05
CA THR A 69 -4.64 -15.85 -3.27
C THR A 69 -4.59 -15.60 -1.76
N MET A 70 -3.73 -14.69 -1.31
CA MET A 70 -3.53 -14.36 0.10
C MET A 70 -4.41 -13.19 0.56
N LEU A 71 -4.88 -12.34 -0.37
CA LEU A 71 -5.60 -11.11 -0.05
C LEU A 71 -7.12 -11.31 -0.18
N ALA A 72 -7.87 -10.78 0.79
CA ALA A 72 -9.31 -10.63 0.70
C ALA A 72 -9.71 -9.47 -0.24
N GLY A 73 -8.83 -8.47 -0.34
CA GLY A 73 -8.94 -7.32 -1.22
C GLY A 73 -7.71 -6.43 -1.12
N TYR A 74 -7.62 -5.42 -1.99
CA TYR A 74 -6.53 -4.47 -2.00
C TYR A 74 -6.96 -3.13 -2.61
N TYR A 75 -6.22 -2.08 -2.29
CA TYR A 75 -6.33 -0.75 -2.88
C TYR A 75 -4.92 -0.16 -3.02
N TRP A 76 -4.67 0.65 -4.03
CA TRP A 76 -3.38 1.33 -4.15
C TRP A 76 -3.48 2.64 -4.92
N VAL A 77 -2.60 3.58 -4.58
CA VAL A 77 -2.42 4.84 -5.30
C VAL A 77 -0.95 5.05 -5.62
N MET A 78 -0.69 5.83 -6.68
CA MET A 78 0.64 6.28 -7.04
C MET A 78 0.70 7.79 -6.90
N GLU A 79 1.70 8.26 -6.17
CA GLU A 79 1.92 9.68 -5.91
C GLU A 79 3.30 10.11 -6.37
N TYR A 80 3.45 11.41 -6.60
CA TYR A 80 4.72 12.03 -6.92
C TYR A 80 4.99 13.15 -5.91
N THR A 81 6.15 13.12 -5.28
CA THR A 81 6.67 14.27 -4.53
C THR A 81 8.05 14.63 -5.05
N PRO A 82 8.45 15.91 -5.04
CA PRO A 82 9.80 16.32 -5.44
C PRO A 82 10.89 15.62 -4.62
N ASP A 83 10.61 15.35 -3.35
CA ASP A 83 11.55 14.68 -2.46
C ASP A 83 11.61 13.18 -2.71
N LYS A 84 10.48 12.45 -2.75
CA LYS A 84 10.48 10.98 -2.84
C LYS A 84 10.37 10.43 -4.26
N GLY A 85 10.16 11.28 -5.26
CA GLY A 85 9.83 10.87 -6.62
C GLY A 85 8.50 10.11 -6.68
N LEU A 86 8.37 9.20 -7.66
CA LEU A 86 7.22 8.30 -7.77
C LEU A 86 7.26 7.25 -6.65
N HIS A 87 6.16 7.13 -5.93
CA HIS A 87 5.98 6.15 -4.89
C HIS A 87 4.54 5.64 -4.85
N ILE A 88 4.35 4.48 -4.23
CA ILE A 88 3.06 3.80 -4.15
C ILE A 88 2.69 3.58 -2.70
N HIS A 89 1.44 3.88 -2.38
CA HIS A 89 0.78 3.47 -1.16
C HIS A 89 -0.16 2.32 -1.49
N PHE A 90 0.20 1.12 -1.03
CA PHE A 90 -0.59 -0.08 -1.21
C PHE A 90 -1.25 -0.48 0.12
N ILE A 91 -2.53 -0.78 0.09
CA ILE A 91 -3.26 -1.42 1.18
C ILE A 91 -3.68 -2.81 0.75
N GLY A 92 -3.32 -3.79 1.57
CA GLY A 92 -3.86 -5.14 1.48
C GLY A 92 -4.78 -5.43 2.66
N TYR A 93 -5.83 -6.20 2.40
CA TYR A 93 -6.77 -6.69 3.41
C TYR A 93 -6.64 -8.21 3.51
N LEU A 94 -6.43 -8.73 4.72
CA LEU A 94 -6.53 -10.17 4.98
C LEU A 94 -7.86 -10.48 5.67
N ASP A 95 -8.42 -11.65 5.38
CA ASP A 95 -9.54 -12.20 6.14
C ASP A 95 -9.05 -12.61 7.53
N GLY A 96 -9.51 -11.89 8.55
CA GLY A 96 -9.12 -12.09 9.95
C GLY A 96 -9.70 -13.35 10.59
N GLN A 97 -10.57 -14.09 9.89
CA GLN A 97 -10.97 -15.44 10.27
C GLN A 97 -9.91 -16.47 9.85
N ARG A 98 -9.21 -16.22 8.74
CA ARG A 98 -8.14 -17.08 8.21
C ARG A 98 -6.77 -16.73 8.74
N HIS A 99 -6.55 -15.45 9.07
CA HIS A 99 -5.28 -14.93 9.54
C HIS A 99 -5.42 -14.29 10.92
N LYS A 100 -4.42 -14.50 11.79
CA LYS A 100 -4.40 -13.92 13.14
C LYS A 100 -3.59 -12.62 13.23
N ASN A 101 -2.69 -12.39 12.27
CA ASN A 101 -1.80 -11.23 12.25
C ASN A 101 -1.41 -10.90 10.80
N SER A 102 -1.49 -9.63 10.41
CA SER A 102 -1.09 -9.16 9.08
C SER A 102 0.43 -8.98 8.92
N TYR A 103 1.20 -8.93 10.00
CA TYR A 103 2.65 -8.67 9.98
C TYR A 103 3.45 -9.69 9.15
N GLN A 104 3.19 -10.99 9.32
CA GLN A 104 3.96 -12.03 8.61
C GLN A 104 3.72 -11.96 7.10
N ILE A 105 2.46 -11.77 6.71
CA ILE A 105 2.07 -11.65 5.30
C ILE A 105 2.61 -10.34 4.73
N SER A 106 2.46 -9.22 5.42
CA SER A 106 2.96 -7.92 4.94
C SER A 106 4.49 -7.92 4.77
N ARG A 107 5.23 -8.56 5.69
CA ARG A 107 6.68 -8.82 5.55
C ARG A 107 7.01 -9.69 4.35
N GLN A 108 6.25 -10.75 4.12
CA GLN A 108 6.45 -11.61 2.94
C GLN A 108 6.21 -10.83 1.65
N LEU A 109 5.16 -10.01 1.61
CA LEU A 109 4.86 -9.13 0.48
C LEU A 109 5.97 -8.11 0.22
N GLY A 110 6.49 -7.48 1.28
CA GLY A 110 7.65 -6.60 1.18
C GLY A 110 8.87 -7.30 0.58
N ARG A 111 9.13 -8.55 0.97
CA ARG A 111 10.24 -9.34 0.39
C ARG A 111 10.08 -9.59 -1.11
N TYR A 112 8.87 -9.81 -1.63
CA TYR A 112 8.68 -9.93 -3.09
C TYR A 112 9.07 -8.65 -3.82
N LEU A 113 8.78 -7.50 -3.22
CA LEU A 113 9.19 -6.21 -3.76
C LEU A 113 10.70 -5.98 -3.59
N GLU A 114 11.35 -6.52 -2.55
CA GLU A 114 12.80 -6.41 -2.30
C GLU A 114 13.65 -7.38 -3.13
N ALA A 115 13.14 -8.59 -3.40
CA ALA A 115 13.90 -9.72 -3.96
C ALA A 115 14.39 -9.50 -5.41
N ASP A 116 14.07 -8.37 -6.01
CA ASP A 116 14.70 -7.92 -7.25
C ASP A 116 16.00 -7.14 -6.89
N HIS A 117 17.04 -7.92 -6.56
CA HIS A 117 18.33 -7.60 -5.91
C HIS A 117 19.24 -6.61 -6.66
N GLY A 118 18.71 -5.47 -7.11
CA GLY A 118 19.52 -4.47 -7.81
C GLY A 118 18.83 -3.13 -8.08
N ARG A 119 17.51 -3.02 -7.87
CA ARG A 119 16.76 -1.79 -8.16
C ARG A 119 16.74 -0.75 -7.04
N GLY A 120 17.47 -1.00 -5.95
CA GLY A 120 17.64 -0.06 -4.84
C GLY A 120 16.31 0.55 -4.37
N ARG A 121 15.45 -0.28 -3.80
CA ARG A 121 14.09 0.08 -3.39
C ARG A 121 14.05 0.42 -1.90
N VAL A 122 13.10 1.25 -1.47
CA VAL A 122 12.77 1.50 -0.07
C VAL A 122 11.33 1.04 0.15
N ILE A 123 11.15 0.11 1.08
CA ILE A 123 9.84 -0.45 1.42
C ILE A 123 9.59 -0.21 2.90
N PHE A 124 8.53 0.53 3.21
CA PHE A 124 8.02 0.66 4.58
C PHE A 124 6.76 -0.16 4.72
N ILE A 125 6.73 -1.02 5.74
CA ILE A 125 5.61 -1.91 5.99
C ILE A 125 4.97 -1.47 7.29
N CYS A 126 3.74 -0.96 7.20
CA CYS A 126 2.91 -0.67 8.35
C CYS A 126 1.90 -1.82 8.52
N ALA A 127 2.20 -2.73 9.45
CA ALA A 127 1.28 -3.77 9.87
C ALA A 127 0.38 -3.26 10.99
N GLY A 128 -0.90 -3.68 10.99
CA GLY A 128 -1.82 -3.35 12.08
C GLY A 128 -2.50 -1.99 11.94
N LEU A 129 -2.89 -1.60 10.71
CA LEU A 129 -3.89 -0.55 10.54
C LEU A 129 -5.11 -0.93 11.40
N LYS A 130 -5.52 -0.02 12.29
CA LYS A 130 -6.67 -0.29 13.18
C LYS A 130 -7.90 -0.54 12.30
N THR A 131 -8.64 -1.60 12.61
CA THR A 131 -9.78 -2.14 11.85
C THR A 131 -10.98 -1.20 11.70
N ASN A 132 -10.85 0.07 12.11
CA ASN A 132 -11.92 1.06 12.03
C ASN A 132 -11.39 2.50 11.93
N THR A 133 -10.12 2.68 11.57
CA THR A 133 -9.58 4.02 11.32
C THR A 133 -9.77 4.35 9.86
N ARG A 134 -10.68 5.30 9.59
CA ARG A 134 -10.85 5.87 8.25
C ARG A 134 -9.49 6.22 7.65
N CYS A 135 -9.26 5.82 6.41
CA CYS A 135 -7.92 5.84 5.86
C CYS A 135 -7.49 7.25 5.48
N VAL A 136 -6.68 7.85 6.35
CA VAL A 136 -5.89 9.07 6.10
C VAL A 136 -4.43 8.75 5.83
N SER A 137 -4.02 7.49 6.03
CA SER A 137 -2.63 7.07 5.94
C SER A 137 -2.16 6.82 4.50
N ILE A 138 -3.02 6.96 3.49
CA ILE A 138 -2.70 6.63 2.09
C ILE A 138 -2.22 7.86 1.33
N MET A 139 -2.47 9.06 1.87
CA MET A 139 -2.12 10.34 1.28
C MET A 139 -1.17 11.11 2.19
#